data_AF-A0A0L6UDG9-F1
#
_entry.id   AF-A0A0L6UDG9-F1
#
_cell.length_a   1.000
_cell.length_b   1.000
_cell.length_c   1.000
_cell.angle_alpha   90.00
_cell.angle_beta   90.00
_cell.angle_gamma   90.00
#
_symmetry.space_group_name_H-M   'P 1'
#
loop_
_entity.id
_entity.type
_entity.pdbx_description
1 polymer ?
#
loop_
_entity_poly.entity_id
_entity_poly.type
_entity_poly.pdbx_seq_one_letter_code
_entity_poly.pdbx_strand_id
1 'polypeptide(L)'
;VNDGHESEVSLLLTEAASKPIVLDSGATHHLINNPEMFQPTSEASVKIATGGHSNFLNTTAVRVATLVNYLGKCITLENALLVPTLTWSLISIPRLFKEKLLIVRSADRGATITIDDNYKLLGSMKNNF
;
A
#
# COMPACT_ATOMS: atom_id res chain seq x y z
N VAL A 1 32.28 -8.91 7.11
CA VAL A 1 31.00 -9.66 7.16
C VAL A 1 29.91 -8.61 7.33
N ASN A 2 29.00 -8.53 6.37
CA ASN A 2 27.97 -7.49 6.29
C ASN A 2 26.71 -8.01 7.00
N ASP A 3 26.55 -7.69 8.28
CA ASP A 3 25.33 -7.96 9.03
C ASP A 3 24.34 -6.80 8.79
N GLY A 4 23.77 -6.79 7.59
CA GLY A 4 22.69 -5.88 7.21
C GLY A 4 21.39 -6.31 7.86
N HIS A 5 21.13 -5.86 9.09
CA HIS A 5 19.79 -5.86 9.66
C HIS A 5 18.94 -4.85 8.88
N GLU A 6 18.34 -5.29 7.76
CA GLU A 6 17.29 -4.53 7.10
C GLU A 6 16.08 -4.47 8.04
N SER A 7 15.98 -3.40 8.82
CA SER A 7 14.85 -3.18 9.72
C SER A 7 13.65 -2.70 8.90
N GLU A 8 12.66 -3.57 8.70
CA GLU A 8 11.42 -3.23 8.02
C GLU A 8 10.39 -2.65 9.01
N VAL A 9 9.90 -1.44 8.76
CA VAL A 9 8.84 -0.80 9.54
C VAL A 9 7.55 -0.82 8.74
N SER A 10 6.51 -1.49 9.25
CA SER A 10 5.19 -1.51 8.63
C SER A 10 4.26 -0.47 9.26
N LEU A 11 3.58 0.31 8.41
CA LEU A 11 2.51 1.21 8.83
C LEU A 11 1.17 0.58 8.52
N LEU A 12 0.32 0.40 9.52
CA LEU A 12 -1.02 -0.14 9.36
C LEU A 12 -2.05 0.99 9.33
N LEU A 13 -2.72 1.14 8.19
CA LEU A 13 -3.85 2.05 8.01
C LEU A 13 -5.13 1.34 8.42
N THR A 14 -5.92 1.98 9.28
CA THR A 14 -7.23 1.48 9.71
C THR A 14 -8.26 2.56 9.43
N GLU A 15 -8.94 2.46 8.29
CA GLU A 15 -10.13 3.26 8.02
C GLU A 15 -11.35 2.40 8.34
N ALA A 16 -12.28 2.94 9.13
CA ALA A 16 -13.41 2.16 9.62
C ALA A 16 -14.23 1.60 8.44
N ALA A 17 -14.49 0.28 8.49
CA ALA A 17 -15.13 -0.57 7.48
C ALA A 17 -14.27 -1.08 6.30
N SER A 18 -13.01 -0.67 6.13
CA SER A 18 -12.14 -1.20 5.06
C SER A 18 -11.16 -2.27 5.56
N LYS A 19 -10.76 -3.20 4.67
CA LYS A 19 -9.71 -4.19 4.99
C LYS A 19 -8.40 -3.46 5.30
N PRO A 20 -7.60 -3.92 6.28
CA PRO A 20 -6.35 -3.28 6.65
C PRO A 20 -5.39 -3.11 5.46
N ILE A 21 -4.74 -1.94 5.40
CA ILE A 21 -3.77 -1.57 4.36
C ILE A 21 -2.43 -1.31 5.02
N VAL A 22 -1.34 -1.81 4.42
CA VAL A 22 0.03 -1.58 4.87
C VAL A 22 0.74 -0.64 3.90
N LEU A 23 1.42 0.39 4.41
CA LEU A 23 2.42 1.12 3.61
C LEU A 23 3.76 0.40 3.71
N ASP A 24 4.32 0.04 2.56
CA ASP A 24 5.50 -0.80 2.44
C ASP A 24 6.59 -0.12 1.60
N SER A 25 7.77 0.08 2.20
CA SER A 25 8.93 0.65 1.52
C SER A 25 9.66 -0.32 0.60
N GLY A 26 9.53 -1.63 0.82
CA GLY A 26 10.10 -2.67 -0.02
C GLY A 26 9.22 -3.05 -1.23
N ALA A 27 7.94 -2.68 -1.19
CA ALA A 27 7.01 -2.97 -2.29
C ALA A 27 7.35 -2.17 -3.55
N THR A 28 7.49 -2.88 -4.68
CA THR A 28 7.67 -2.26 -6.01
C THR A 28 6.34 -1.91 -6.68
N HIS A 29 5.22 -2.48 -6.23
CA HIS A 29 3.89 -2.28 -6.79
C HIS A 29 2.86 -2.11 -5.66
N HIS A 30 1.75 -1.42 -5.93
CA HIS A 30 0.59 -1.47 -5.05
C HIS A 30 -0.11 -2.82 -5.27
N LEU A 31 -0.32 -3.59 -4.21
CA LEU A 31 -1.10 -4.83 -4.22
C LEU A 31 -2.39 -4.60 -3.47
N ILE A 32 -3.53 -4.69 -4.15
CA ILE A 32 -4.82 -4.31 -3.60
C ILE A 32 -5.74 -5.52 -3.59
N ASN A 33 -6.37 -5.78 -2.44
CA ASN A 33 -7.24 -6.94 -2.24
C ASN A 33 -8.74 -6.62 -2.28
N ASN A 34 -9.10 -5.35 -2.47
CA ASN A 34 -10.48 -4.92 -2.68
C ASN A 34 -10.69 -4.47 -4.13
N PRO A 35 -11.44 -5.22 -4.95
CA PRO A 35 -11.73 -4.82 -6.33
C PRO A 35 -12.53 -3.51 -6.43
N GLU A 36 -13.30 -3.14 -5.40
CA GLU A 36 -14.09 -1.89 -5.40
C GLU A 36 -13.23 -0.62 -5.37
N MET A 37 -11.97 -0.73 -4.96
CA MET A 37 -11.02 0.39 -5.03
C MET A 37 -10.58 0.69 -6.46
N PHE A 38 -10.81 -0.20 -7.41
CA PHE A 38 -10.42 0.01 -8.80
C PHE A 38 -11.48 0.77 -9.58
N GLN A 39 -11.04 1.70 -10.44
CA GLN A 39 -11.95 2.38 -11.35
C GLN A 39 -12.56 1.35 -12.31
N PRO A 40 -13.86 1.44 -12.61
CA PRO A 40 -14.51 0.55 -13.58
C PRO A 40 -13.88 0.75 -14.96
N THR A 41 -12.95 -0.13 -15.31
CA THR A 41 -12.25 -0.16 -16.60
C THR A 41 -12.02 -1.60 -17.05
N SER A 42 -11.96 -1.78 -18.37
CA SER A 42 -11.82 -3.05 -19.08
C SER A 42 -10.65 -3.89 -18.56
N GLU A 43 -10.87 -5.19 -18.40
CA GLU A 43 -9.91 -6.12 -17.80
C GLU A 43 -8.59 -6.22 -18.59
N ALA A 44 -7.45 -6.16 -17.91
CA ALA A 44 -6.14 -6.42 -18.51
C ALA A 44 -5.31 -7.33 -17.59
N SER A 45 -5.09 -8.58 -17.98
CA SER A 45 -4.30 -9.56 -17.22
C SER A 45 -2.80 -9.35 -17.45
N VAL A 46 -2.01 -9.17 -16.38
CA VAL A 46 -0.54 -9.13 -16.44
C VAL A 46 0.02 -10.23 -15.56
N LYS A 47 0.97 -11.02 -16.08
CA LYS A 47 1.71 -12.03 -15.31
C LYS A 47 3.01 -11.41 -14.79
N ILE A 48 3.23 -11.44 -13.47
CA ILE A 48 4.51 -11.02 -12.87
C ILE A 48 5.23 -12.24 -12.30
N ALA A 49 6.49 -12.41 -12.69
CA ALA A 49 7.39 -13.41 -12.13
C ALA A 49 8.26 -12.78 -11.04
N THR A 50 8.18 -13.28 -9.81
CA THR A 50 9.10 -12.93 -8.73
C THR A 50 10.23 -13.96 -8.69
N GLY A 51 11.47 -13.50 -8.60
CA GLY A 51 12.66 -14.36 -8.58
C GLY A 51 12.78 -15.11 -7.25
N GLY A 52 12.72 -16.44 -7.32
CA GLY A 52 13.04 -17.34 -6.20
C GLY A 52 11.81 -17.93 -5.51
N HIS A 53 11.48 -19.16 -5.89
CA HIS A 53 10.42 -20.02 -5.35
C HIS A 53 9.00 -19.74 -5.89
N SER A 54 8.39 -20.82 -6.38
CA SER A 54 7.14 -20.86 -7.15
C SER A 54 5.90 -20.61 -6.30
N ASN A 55 5.77 -19.43 -5.70
CA ASN A 55 4.51 -18.92 -5.18
C ASN A 55 4.03 -17.84 -6.14
N PHE A 56 3.35 -18.26 -7.21
CA PHE A 56 2.75 -17.32 -8.14
C PHE A 56 1.61 -16.58 -7.44
N LEU A 57 1.79 -15.28 -7.19
CA LEU A 57 0.67 -14.39 -6.92
C LEU A 57 -0.16 -14.32 -8.20
N ASN A 58 -1.38 -14.86 -8.17
CA ASN A 58 -2.33 -14.65 -9.25
C ASN A 58 -2.79 -13.19 -9.20
N THR A 59 -2.05 -12.32 -9.90
CA THR A 59 -2.42 -10.91 -10.09
C THR A 59 -3.47 -10.85 -11.19
N THR A 60 -4.69 -10.46 -10.85
CA THR A 60 -5.82 -10.51 -11.79
C THR A 60 -5.73 -9.41 -12.84
N ALA A 61 -5.19 -8.23 -12.50
CA ALA A 61 -4.99 -7.15 -13.46
C ALA A 61 -4.07 -6.02 -12.93
N VAL A 62 -3.41 -5.29 -13.85
CA VAL A 62 -2.85 -3.95 -13.60
C VAL A 62 -3.95 -2.94 -13.90
N ARG A 63 -4.35 -2.14 -12.90
CA ARG A 63 -5.43 -1.16 -13.03
C ARG A 63 -5.14 0.09 -12.21
N VAL A 64 -5.96 1.11 -12.45
CA VAL A 64 -5.97 2.35 -11.66
C VAL A 64 -6.88 2.14 -10.45
N ALA A 65 -6.32 2.31 -9.24
CA ALA A 65 -7.08 2.27 -8.00
C ALA A 65 -7.20 3.65 -7.38
N THR A 66 -8.23 3.85 -6.57
CA THR A 66 -8.48 5.07 -5.81
C THR A 66 -8.41 4.73 -4.33
N LEU A 67 -7.50 5.40 -3.62
CA LEU A 67 -7.50 5.41 -2.16
C LEU A 67 -8.25 6.67 -1.70
N VAL A 68 -9.25 6.50 -0.85
CA VAL A 68 -10.05 7.60 -0.29
C VAL A 68 -9.74 7.70 1.18
N ASN A 69 -9.39 8.88 1.69
CA ASN A 69 -9.10 9.05 3.11
C ASN A 69 -10.34 9.41 3.95
N TYR A 70 -10.18 9.45 5.27
CA TYR A 70 -11.18 9.90 6.24
C TYR A 70 -11.77 11.32 6.02
N LEU A 71 -11.15 12.16 5.17
CA LEU A 71 -11.67 13.47 4.79
C LEU A 71 -12.48 13.43 3.47
N GLY A 72 -12.65 12.24 2.87
CA GLY A 72 -13.27 12.06 1.56
C GLY A 72 -12.38 12.50 0.39
N LYS A 73 -11.10 12.82 0.64
CA LYS A 73 -10.15 13.15 -0.42
C LYS A 73 -9.66 11.86 -1.07
N CYS A 74 -9.42 11.90 -2.37
CA CYS A 74 -8.95 10.75 -3.14
C CYS A 74 -7.50 10.96 -3.61
N ILE A 75 -6.72 9.89 -3.66
CA ILE A 75 -5.53 9.77 -4.50
C ILE A 75 -5.67 8.60 -5.46
N THR A 76 -5.06 8.76 -6.63
CA THR A 76 -4.96 7.72 -7.64
C THR A 76 -3.69 6.89 -7.41
N LEU A 77 -3.84 5.58 -7.36
CA LEU A 77 -2.77 4.60 -7.33
C LEU A 77 -2.61 4.02 -8.74
N GLU A 78 -1.60 4.50 -9.45
CA GLU A 78 -1.31 4.04 -10.80
C GLU A 78 -0.66 2.66 -10.78
N ASN A 79 -0.96 1.85 -11.80
CA ASN A 79 -0.37 0.52 -11.98
C ASN A 79 -0.52 -0.41 -10.76
N ALA A 80 -1.67 -0.34 -10.10
CA ALA A 80 -1.99 -1.19 -8.96
C ALA A 80 -2.42 -2.59 -9.42
N LEU A 81 -2.02 -3.61 -8.67
CA LEU A 81 -2.30 -5.01 -8.94
C LEU A 81 -3.45 -5.50 -8.08
N LEU A 82 -4.52 -6.01 -8.70
CA LEU A 82 -5.59 -6.68 -7.96
C LEU A 82 -5.13 -8.08 -7.54
N VAL A 83 -5.08 -8.32 -6.23
CA VAL A 83 -4.73 -9.62 -5.63
C VAL A 83 -5.76 -9.96 -4.53
N PRO A 84 -6.91 -10.56 -4.89
CA PRO A 84 -8.01 -10.79 -3.95
C PRO A 84 -7.66 -11.69 -2.77
N THR A 85 -6.62 -12.53 -2.91
CA THR A 85 -6.18 -13.51 -1.91
C THR A 85 -5.31 -12.91 -0.79
N LEU A 86 -4.90 -11.65 -0.90
CA LEU A 86 -4.11 -11.01 0.16
C LEU A 86 -4.97 -10.70 1.38
N THR A 87 -4.42 -10.99 2.57
CA THR A 87 -5.03 -10.59 3.84
C THR A 87 -5.03 -9.07 3.99
N TRP A 88 -3.91 -8.41 3.66
CA TRP A 88 -3.73 -6.96 3.73
C TRP A 88 -3.33 -6.41 2.35
N SER A 89 -3.93 -5.29 1.94
CA SER A 89 -3.44 -4.57 0.77
C SER A 89 -2.08 -3.95 1.12
N LEU A 90 -1.15 -3.94 0.16
CA LEU A 90 0.17 -3.32 0.28
C LEU A 90 0.24 -2.10 -0.64
N ILE A 91 0.57 -0.94 -0.10
CA ILE A 91 0.78 0.28 -0.87
C ILE A 91 2.27 0.56 -0.89
N SER A 92 2.85 0.48 -2.09
CA SER A 92 4.23 0.86 -2.36
C SER A 92 4.46 2.33 -2.00
N ILE A 93 5.26 2.58 -0.96
CA ILE A 93 5.70 3.93 -0.58
C ILE A 93 6.46 4.62 -1.73
N PRO A 94 7.41 3.96 -2.43
CA PRO A 94 8.13 4.58 -3.54
C PRO A 94 7.24 5.10 -4.68
N ARG A 95 6.02 4.57 -4.83
CA ARG A 95 5.05 4.99 -5.86
C ARG A 95 3.92 5.87 -5.33
N LEU A 96 3.87 6.13 -4.03
CA LEU A 96 2.75 6.79 -3.37
C LEU A 96 2.80 8.32 -3.43
N PHE A 97 3.99 8.90 -3.50
CA PHE A 97 4.22 10.35 -3.44
C PHE A 97 5.13 10.80 -4.60
N LYS A 98 5.02 12.06 -4.99
CA LYS A 98 5.85 12.66 -6.05
C LYS A 98 6.97 13.52 -5.49
N GLU A 99 6.70 14.26 -4.43
CA GLU A 99 7.63 15.21 -3.84
C GLU A 99 8.06 14.77 -2.45
N LYS A 100 7.10 14.47 -1.57
CA LYS A 100 7.43 14.11 -0.19
C LYS A 100 6.39 13.25 0.50
N LEU A 101 6.93 12.42 1.39
CA LEU A 101 6.18 11.69 2.40
C LEU A 101 6.66 12.12 3.78
N LEU A 102 5.76 12.64 4.60
CA LEU A 102 6.02 12.96 6.00
C LEU A 102 5.24 12.00 6.89
N ILE A 103 5.96 11.26 7.74
CA ILE A 103 5.36 10.36 8.74
C ILE A 103 5.65 10.95 10.11
N VAL A 104 4.60 11.31 10.84
CA VAL A 104 4.69 11.84 12.21
C VAL A 104 4.05 10.84 13.16
N ARG A 105 4.84 10.30 14.08
CA ARG A 105 4.34 9.42 15.13
C ARG A 105 3.55 10.22 16.17
N SER A 106 2.36 9.75 16.50
CA SER A 106 1.52 10.28 17.57
C SER A 106 1.74 9.53 18.89
N ALA A 107 1.32 10.16 19.99
CA ALA A 107 1.52 9.66 21.34
C ALA A 107 0.53 8.54 21.70
N ASP A 108 0.77 7.30 21.25
CA ASP A 108 -0.05 6.08 21.50
C ASP A 108 0.18 4.97 20.44
N ARG A 109 1.31 4.99 19.72
CA ARG A 109 1.54 4.18 18.49
C ARG A 109 0.72 4.61 17.28
N GLY A 110 -0.08 5.65 17.37
CA GLY A 110 -0.66 6.31 16.20
C GLY A 110 0.41 6.93 15.31
N ALA A 111 0.06 7.19 14.05
CA ALA A 111 0.87 7.92 13.09
C ALA A 111 -0.03 8.70 12.14
N THR A 112 0.39 9.93 11.84
CA THR A 112 -0.16 10.72 10.74
C THR A 112 0.81 10.67 9.58
N ILE A 113 0.33 10.27 8.41
CA ILE A 113 1.10 10.24 7.17
C ILE A 113 0.56 11.36 6.29
N THR A 114 1.45 12.25 5.84
CA THR A 114 1.13 13.32 4.89
C THR A 114 1.88 13.06 3.59
N ILE A 115 1.12 12.97 2.49
CA ILE A 115 1.60 12.74 1.13
C ILE A 115 1.46 14.05 0.37
N ASP A 116 2.57 14.55 -0.18
CA ASP A 116 2.66 15.75 -1.04
C ASP A 116 1.89 16.96 -0.47
N ASP A 117 1.97 17.17 0.86
CA ASP A 117 1.25 18.18 1.68
C ASP A 117 -0.27 18.19 1.62
N ASN A 118 -0.85 17.42 0.71
CA ASN A 118 -2.22 17.59 0.29
C ASN A 118 -3.09 16.42 0.73
N TYR A 119 -2.52 15.26 0.97
CA TYR A 119 -3.27 14.07 1.34
C TYR A 119 -2.79 13.53 2.67
N LYS A 120 -3.74 13.17 3.54
CA LYS A 120 -3.46 12.70 4.89
C LYS A 120 -4.07 11.34 5.12
N LEU A 121 -3.30 10.50 5.78
CA LEU A 121 -3.73 9.20 6.26
C LEU A 121 -3.46 9.09 7.76
N LEU A 122 -4.31 8.35 8.44
CA LEU A 122 -4.14 7.98 9.84
C LEU A 122 -3.85 6.49 9.91
N GLY A 123 -2.87 6.12 10.71
CA GLY A 123 -2.48 4.73 10.89
C GLY A 123 -1.81 4.49 12.23
N SER A 124 -1.28 3.29 12.37
CA SER A 124 -0.47 2.89 13.52
C SER A 124 0.88 2.38 13.06
N MET A 125 1.91 2.62 13.87
CA MET A 125 3.26 2.10 13.65
C MET A 125 3.43 0.80 14.42
N LYS A 126 3.76 -0.28 13.70
CA LYS A 126 4.11 -1.56 14.30
C LYS A 126 5.54 -1.90 13.92
N ASN A 127 6.36 -2.23 14.93
CA ASN A 127 7.69 -2.76 14.72
C ASN A 127 7.61 -4.29 14.74
N ASN A 128 8.18 -4.94 13.74
CA ASN A 128 8.27 -6.39 13.65
C ASN A 128 9.67 -6.78 14.12
N PHE A 129 9.83 -6.97 15.44
CA PHE A 129 11.03 -7.54 16.05
C PHE A 129 10.89 -9.05 16.18
#